data_AF-A0A8J6DX25-F1
#
_entry.id   AF-A0A8J6DX25-F1
#
_cell.length_a   1.000
_cell.length_b   1.000
_cell.length_c   1.000
_cell.angle_alpha   90.00
_cell.angle_beta   90.00
_cell.angle_gamma   90.00
#
_symmetry.space_group_name_H-M   'P 1'
#
loop_
_entity.id
_entity.type
_entity.pdbx_description
1 polymer ?
#
loop_
_entity_poly.entity_id
_entity_poly.type
_entity_poly.pdbx_seq_one_letter_code
_entity_poly.pdbx_strand_id
1 'polypeptide(L)'
;GLPEVKNHPERQFLSWFKNYWSPHKYYHVTWFISWSPCVRCARSVADFLEKYRNVQLSVFAARLYYHWEPEYQEGLRGLCRCGAQVDIMSLQREAGAGEGPDGPGGLGCPGNFSDCWKNFVHNRGSDFRPWNDLQKNYDSLVTILQHIFG
;
A
#
# COMPACT_ATOMS: atom_id res chain seq x y z
N GLY A 1 21.18 8.45 -20.21
CA GLY A 1 20.59 8.74 -18.89
C GLY A 1 19.22 8.10 -18.82
N LEU A 2 18.87 7.44 -17.71
CA LEU A 2 17.53 6.85 -17.56
C LEU A 2 16.46 7.95 -17.66
N PRO A 3 15.38 7.75 -18.43
CA PRO A 3 14.39 8.78 -18.73
C PRO A 3 13.74 9.34 -17.46
N GLU A 4 13.35 10.62 -17.52
CA GLU A 4 12.71 11.33 -16.41
C GLU A 4 11.47 10.60 -15.89
N VAL A 5 11.48 10.28 -14.59
CA VAL A 5 10.45 9.51 -13.89
C VAL A 5 9.28 10.42 -13.47
N LYS A 6 8.69 11.15 -14.44
CA LYS A 6 7.56 12.06 -14.16
C LYS A 6 6.20 11.35 -14.18
N ASN A 7 6.10 10.18 -14.83
CA ASN A 7 4.81 9.54 -15.11
C ASN A 7 4.42 8.40 -14.15
N HIS A 8 5.17 8.19 -13.08
CA HIS A 8 4.82 7.18 -12.08
C HIS A 8 3.57 7.60 -11.29
N PRO A 9 2.64 6.67 -10.98
CA PRO A 9 1.38 6.99 -10.32
C PRO A 9 1.57 7.68 -8.96
N GLU A 10 2.64 7.34 -8.22
CA GLU A 10 3.01 7.98 -6.95
C GLU A 10 3.29 9.47 -7.16
N ARG A 11 4.03 9.84 -8.21
CA ARG A 11 4.34 11.25 -8.54
C ARG A 11 3.09 12.02 -8.91
N GLN A 12 2.20 11.38 -9.68
CA GLN A 12 0.93 11.97 -10.08
C GLN A 12 0.02 12.21 -8.87
N PHE A 13 -0.05 11.25 -7.94
CA PHE A 13 -0.77 11.43 -6.69
C PHE A 13 -0.21 12.60 -5.87
N LEU A 14 1.11 12.69 -5.69
CA LEU A 14 1.73 13.78 -4.92
C LEU A 14 1.45 15.15 -5.55
N SER A 15 1.39 15.24 -6.87
CA SER A 15 1.01 16.46 -7.59
C SER A 15 -0.46 16.81 -7.36
N TRP A 16 -1.35 15.82 -7.53
CA TRP A 16 -2.78 15.97 -7.36
C TRP A 16 -3.16 16.36 -5.91
N PHE A 17 -2.61 15.68 -4.91
CA PHE A 17 -2.98 15.85 -3.51
C PHE A 17 -2.68 17.26 -2.98
N LYS A 18 -1.61 17.90 -3.48
CA LYS A 18 -1.26 19.28 -3.10
C LYS A 18 -2.38 20.29 -3.35
N ASN A 19 -3.24 20.04 -4.34
CA ASN A 19 -4.36 20.93 -4.66
C ASN A 19 -5.54 20.79 -3.68
N TYR A 20 -5.59 19.70 -2.90
CA TYR A 20 -6.69 19.39 -1.98
C TYR A 20 -6.28 19.43 -0.51
N TRP A 21 -4.99 19.57 -0.24
CA TRP A 21 -4.45 19.57 1.11
C TRP A 21 -4.87 20.83 1.88
N SER A 22 -5.20 20.64 3.16
CA SER A 22 -5.44 21.69 4.12
C SER A 22 -4.67 21.40 5.42
N PRO A 23 -4.00 22.39 6.02
CA PRO A 23 -3.28 22.19 7.29
C PRO A 23 -4.22 21.93 8.48
N HIS A 24 -5.53 22.14 8.33
CA HIS A 24 -6.53 22.05 9.40
C HIS A 24 -7.26 20.71 9.44
N LYS A 25 -6.89 19.79 8.54
CA LYS A 25 -7.48 18.44 8.45
C LYS A 25 -6.40 17.41 8.66
N TYR A 26 -6.78 16.27 9.23
CA TYR A 26 -5.95 15.08 9.22
C TYR A 26 -6.39 14.17 8.08
N TYR A 27 -5.42 13.58 7.38
CA TYR A 27 -5.68 12.70 6.25
C TYR A 27 -5.06 11.33 6.52
N HIS A 28 -5.85 10.28 6.36
CA HIS A 28 -5.33 8.93 6.18
C HIS A 28 -5.54 8.53 4.72
N VAL A 29 -4.43 8.41 3.99
CA VAL A 29 -4.41 8.01 2.59
C VAL A 29 -4.10 6.52 2.54
N THR A 30 -4.89 5.77 1.76
CA THR A 30 -4.63 4.36 1.47
C THR A 30 -4.35 4.17 -0.01
N TRP A 31 -3.23 3.54 -0.34
CA TRP A 31 -2.84 3.20 -1.70
C TRP A 31 -2.97 1.71 -1.93
N PHE A 32 -3.61 1.34 -3.04
CA PHE A 32 -3.59 -0.01 -3.60
C PHE A 32 -2.80 0.05 -4.90
N ILE A 33 -1.58 -0.50 -4.89
CA ILE A 33 -0.66 -0.38 -6.02
C ILE A 33 -0.23 -1.75 -6.54
N SER A 34 -0.11 -1.89 -7.86
CA SER A 34 0.26 -3.16 -8.47
C SER A 34 1.71 -3.59 -8.20
N TRP A 35 2.58 -2.64 -7.89
CA TRP A 35 4.01 -2.81 -7.62
C TRP A 35 4.41 -1.80 -6.55
N SER A 36 5.30 -2.20 -5.64
CA SER A 36 5.87 -1.26 -4.66
C SER A 36 6.65 -0.13 -5.36
N PRO A 37 6.80 1.05 -4.72
CA PRO A 37 7.44 2.18 -5.37
C PRO A 37 8.91 1.93 -5.70
N CYS A 38 9.39 2.50 -6.81
CA CYS A 38 10.82 2.51 -7.11
C CYS A 38 11.57 3.46 -6.16
N VAL A 39 12.90 3.34 -6.09
CA VAL A 39 13.78 4.16 -5.21
C VAL A 39 13.47 5.66 -5.28
N ARG A 40 13.33 6.20 -6.50
CA ARG A 40 13.03 7.63 -6.71
C ARG A 40 11.63 8.01 -6.23
N CYS A 41 10.63 7.14 -6.35
CA CYS A 41 9.28 7.42 -5.89
C CYS A 41 9.19 7.29 -4.37
N ALA A 42 9.77 6.23 -3.80
CA ALA A 42 9.86 6.04 -2.35
C ALA A 42 10.47 7.26 -1.66
N ARG A 43 11.60 7.77 -2.17
CA ARG A 43 12.24 8.97 -1.63
C ARG A 43 11.31 10.19 -1.63
N SER A 44 10.62 10.46 -2.73
CA SER A 44 9.77 11.65 -2.78
C SER A 44 8.44 11.52 -2.06
N VAL A 45 7.98 10.29 -1.83
CA VAL A 45 6.87 10.04 -0.91
C VAL A 45 7.33 10.24 0.54
N ALA A 46 8.52 9.79 0.90
CA ALA A 46 9.13 10.10 2.20
C ALA A 46 9.27 11.61 2.43
N ASP A 47 9.88 12.35 1.50
CA ASP A 47 9.99 13.82 1.56
C ASP A 47 8.62 14.50 1.73
N PHE A 48 7.58 13.93 1.09
CA PHE A 48 6.22 14.42 1.22
C PHE A 48 5.65 14.17 2.63
N LEU A 49 5.81 12.97 3.20
CA LEU A 49 5.30 12.65 4.53
C LEU A 49 6.00 13.46 5.63
N GLU A 50 7.30 13.72 5.48
CA GLU A 50 8.04 14.62 6.38
C GLU A 50 7.51 16.05 6.32
N LYS A 51 7.16 16.54 5.13
CA LYS A 51 6.62 17.89 4.92
C LYS A 51 5.17 18.04 5.39
N TYR A 52 4.33 17.03 5.15
CA TYR A 52 2.90 17.07 5.41
C TYR A 52 2.54 16.16 6.59
N ARG A 53 2.94 16.57 7.80
CA ARG A 53 2.82 15.78 9.05
C ARG A 53 1.39 15.44 9.49
N ASN A 54 0.39 16.08 8.87
CA ASN A 54 -1.03 15.78 9.04
C ASN A 54 -1.55 14.71 8.06
N VAL A 55 -0.66 14.01 7.36
CA VAL A 55 -0.98 12.93 6.43
C VAL A 55 -0.32 11.64 6.90
N GLN A 56 -1.13 10.60 7.11
CA GLN A 56 -0.69 9.22 7.26
C GLN A 56 -0.92 8.47 5.95
N LEU A 57 -0.01 7.57 5.61
CA LEU A 57 -0.07 6.76 4.40
C LEU A 57 -0.01 5.28 4.75
N SER A 58 -0.96 4.51 4.23
CA SER A 58 -0.90 3.04 4.17
C SER A 58 -0.78 2.61 2.72
N VAL A 59 0.24 1.83 2.40
CA VAL A 59 0.53 1.31 1.06
C VAL A 59 0.33 -0.19 1.07
N PHE A 60 -0.62 -0.67 0.27
CA PHE A 60 -0.85 -2.07 0.01
C PHE A 60 -0.38 -2.39 -1.42
N ALA A 61 0.76 -3.07 -1.52
CA ALA A 61 1.35 -3.44 -2.80
C ALA A 61 0.97 -4.88 -3.17
N ALA A 62 0.52 -5.09 -4.41
CA ALA A 62 0.27 -6.45 -4.91
C ALA A 62 1.55 -7.26 -5.10
N ARG A 63 2.67 -6.58 -5.40
CA ARG A 63 4.00 -7.17 -5.66
C ARG A 63 5.11 -6.20 -5.24
N LEU A 64 6.29 -6.74 -4.94
CA LEU A 64 7.47 -5.93 -4.62
C LEU A 64 8.36 -5.75 -5.85
N TYR A 65 8.67 -4.49 -6.20
CA TYR A 65 9.45 -4.13 -7.38
C TYR A 65 10.95 -4.16 -7.09
N TYR A 66 11.72 -4.96 -7.85
CA TYR A 66 13.18 -5.14 -7.69
C TYR A 66 13.65 -5.33 -6.24
N HIS A 67 12.89 -6.06 -5.44
CA HIS A 67 13.12 -6.18 -3.98
C HIS A 67 14.41 -6.90 -3.59
N TRP A 68 15.07 -7.59 -4.53
CA TRP A 68 16.38 -8.18 -4.35
C TRP A 68 17.51 -7.15 -4.38
N GLU A 69 17.25 -5.94 -4.90
CA GLU A 69 18.23 -4.86 -4.97
C GLU A 69 18.24 -4.05 -3.66
N PRO A 70 19.41 -3.87 -3.00
CA PRO A 70 19.50 -3.17 -1.71
C PRO A 70 18.92 -1.76 -1.71
N GLU A 71 19.03 -1.01 -2.80
CA GLU A 71 18.50 0.35 -2.91
C GLU A 71 16.96 0.39 -2.84
N TYR A 72 16.29 -0.62 -3.42
CA TYR A 72 14.82 -0.70 -3.39
C TYR A 72 14.33 -1.09 -2.01
N GLN A 73 15.03 -2.01 -1.34
CA GLN A 73 14.78 -2.35 0.07
C GLN A 73 14.90 -1.11 0.95
N GLU A 74 15.98 -0.33 0.77
CA GLU A 74 16.22 0.88 1.54
C GLU A 74 15.18 1.98 1.26
N GLY A 75 14.69 2.08 0.03
CA GLY A 75 13.56 2.92 -0.32
C GLY A 75 12.31 2.58 0.51
N LEU A 76 11.97 1.30 0.62
CA LEU A 76 10.82 0.86 1.43
C LEU A 76 11.04 1.11 2.93
N ARG A 77 12.24 0.84 3.46
CA ARG A 77 12.57 1.18 4.85
C ARG A 77 12.42 2.68 5.12
N GLY A 78 12.85 3.51 4.15
CA GLY A 78 12.72 4.96 4.22
C GLY A 78 11.27 5.42 4.36
N LEU A 79 10.33 4.79 3.65
CA LEU A 79 8.90 5.05 3.80
C LEU A 79 8.42 4.72 5.23
N CYS A 80 8.80 3.56 5.75
CA CYS A 80 8.43 3.15 7.12
C CYS A 80 8.98 4.12 8.17
N ARG A 81 10.23 4.57 8.02
CA ARG A 81 10.83 5.58 8.92
C ARG A 81 10.08 6.92 8.90
N CYS A 82 9.43 7.25 7.79
CA CYS A 82 8.61 8.46 7.66
C CYS A 82 7.15 8.25 8.12
N GLY A 83 6.84 7.11 8.73
CA GLY A 83 5.52 6.81 9.27
C GLY A 83 4.53 6.21 8.25
N ALA A 84 4.98 5.84 7.05
CA ALA A 84 4.14 5.07 6.14
C ALA A 84 4.03 3.61 6.61
N GLN A 85 2.82 3.06 6.59
CA GLN A 85 2.63 1.62 6.67
C GLN A 85 2.79 1.03 5.26
N VAL A 86 3.55 -0.04 5.12
CA VAL A 86 3.75 -0.73 3.84
C VAL A 86 3.50 -2.21 4.05
N ASP A 87 2.54 -2.76 3.32
CA ASP A 87 2.08 -4.14 3.43
C ASP A 87 1.81 -4.75 2.04
N ILE A 88 1.68 -6.07 1.99
CA ILE A 88 1.28 -6.81 0.78
C ILE A 88 -0.25 -6.92 0.72
N MET A 89 -0.83 -6.78 -0.47
CA MET A 89 -2.26 -7.00 -0.66
C MET A 89 -2.63 -8.48 -0.41
N SER A 90 -3.53 -8.73 0.55
CA SER A 90 -4.03 -10.07 0.87
C SER A 90 -5.30 -10.43 0.07
N LEU A 91 -5.81 -11.65 0.22
CA LEU A 91 -7.07 -12.10 -0.40
C LEU A 91 -8.33 -11.56 0.31
N GLN A 92 -8.31 -11.68 1.63
CA GLN A 92 -9.36 -11.66 2.65
C GLN A 92 -10.65 -12.52 2.45
N ARG A 93 -10.73 -13.60 3.26
CA ARG A 93 -11.75 -13.90 4.30
C ARG A 93 -11.16 -15.02 5.19
N GLU A 94 -11.22 -14.97 6.51
CA GLU A 94 -12.36 -15.50 7.25
C GLU A 94 -12.97 -14.50 8.25
N ALA A 95 -14.27 -14.28 8.12
CA ALA A 95 -15.11 -14.14 9.30
C ALA A 95 -15.25 -15.56 9.87
N GLY A 96 -14.56 -15.87 10.97
CA GLY A 96 -14.50 -17.26 11.43
C GLY A 96 -13.62 -17.59 12.64
N ALA A 97 -13.31 -16.64 13.54
CA ALA A 97 -12.78 -17.00 14.87
C ALA A 97 -13.12 -15.92 15.90
N GLY A 98 -14.32 -15.99 16.48
CA GLY A 98 -14.70 -15.24 17.68
C GLY A 98 -15.49 -13.95 17.44
N GLU A 99 -16.73 -14.06 16.96
CA GLU A 99 -17.70 -12.97 17.07
C GLU A 99 -18.56 -13.19 18.32
N GLY A 100 -18.15 -12.54 19.42
CA GLY A 100 -19.09 -12.16 20.48
C GLY A 100 -19.70 -10.80 20.13
N PRO A 101 -20.94 -10.51 20.53
CA PRO A 101 -21.67 -9.29 20.14
C PRO A 101 -21.04 -7.97 20.64
N ASP A 102 -20.08 -8.04 21.57
CA ASP A 102 -19.47 -6.87 22.24
C ASP A 102 -17.96 -6.69 21.94
N GLY A 103 -17.39 -7.41 20.97
CA GLY A 103 -16.00 -7.20 20.54
C GLY A 103 -15.89 -6.00 19.60
N PRO A 104 -14.78 -5.22 19.59
CA PRO A 104 -14.60 -4.20 18.58
C PRO A 104 -14.50 -4.94 17.25
N GLY A 105 -15.60 -4.91 16.47
CA GLY A 105 -15.68 -5.50 15.15
C GLY A 105 -14.46 -5.03 14.37
N GLY A 106 -13.51 -5.96 14.21
CA GLY A 106 -12.21 -5.67 13.64
C GLY A 106 -12.46 -5.05 12.29
N LEU A 107 -12.15 -3.76 12.18
CA LEU A 107 -12.06 -3.07 10.90
C LEU A 107 -11.07 -3.92 10.09
N GLY A 108 -11.58 -4.78 9.21
CA GLY A 108 -10.77 -5.71 8.44
C GLY A 108 -9.61 -4.93 7.83
N CYS A 109 -8.40 -5.47 7.88
CA CYS A 109 -7.24 -4.83 7.28
C CYS A 109 -7.61 -4.48 5.83
N PRO A 110 -7.77 -3.19 5.48
CA PRO A 110 -8.40 -2.78 4.21
C PRO A 110 -7.54 -3.11 2.99
N GLY A 111 -6.35 -3.64 3.21
CA GLY A 111 -5.33 -3.95 2.22
C GLY A 111 -5.52 -5.27 1.50
N ASN A 112 -6.71 -5.58 0.98
CA ASN A 112 -6.94 -6.83 0.26
C ASN A 112 -7.45 -6.62 -1.18
N PHE A 113 -7.35 -7.66 -2.00
CA PHE A 113 -7.78 -7.63 -3.40
C PHE A 113 -9.30 -7.51 -3.55
N SER A 114 -10.08 -8.04 -2.60
CA SER A 114 -11.54 -7.93 -2.61
C SER A 114 -12.00 -6.48 -2.46
N ASP A 115 -11.39 -5.73 -1.55
CA ASP A 115 -11.66 -4.31 -1.34
C ASP A 115 -11.26 -3.49 -2.56
N CYS A 116 -10.09 -3.77 -3.15
CA CYS A 116 -9.66 -3.12 -4.38
C CYS A 116 -10.64 -3.39 -5.54
N TRP A 117 -11.08 -4.65 -5.69
CA TRP A 117 -12.08 -5.06 -6.69
C TRP A 117 -13.42 -4.37 -6.50
N LYS A 118 -13.90 -4.27 -5.26
CA LYS A 118 -15.19 -3.66 -4.94
C LYS A 118 -15.21 -2.16 -5.20
N ASN A 119 -14.13 -1.45 -4.86
CA ASN A 119 -14.11 0.01 -4.87
C ASN A 119 -13.55 0.62 -6.16
N PHE A 120 -12.64 -0.06 -6.86
CA PHE A 120 -11.90 0.53 -7.98
C PHE A 120 -12.05 -0.23 -9.31
N VAL A 121 -12.79 -1.35 -9.35
CA VAL A 121 -13.06 -2.10 -10.58
C VAL A 121 -14.53 -2.00 -10.96
N HIS A 122 -14.81 -1.68 -12.22
CA HIS A 122 -16.16 -1.78 -12.77
C HIS A 122 -16.55 -3.26 -12.96
N ASN A 123 -16.96 -3.89 -11.86
CA ASN A 123 -17.22 -5.33 -11.76
C ASN A 123 -18.68 -5.74 -12.07
N ARG A 124 -19.56 -4.78 -12.37
CA ARG A 124 -20.99 -5.00 -12.64
C ARG A 124 -21.71 -5.83 -11.56
N GLY A 125 -21.28 -5.71 -10.30
CA GLY A 125 -21.83 -6.46 -9.17
C GLY A 125 -21.30 -7.89 -9.03
N SER A 126 -20.26 -8.27 -9.78
CA SER A 126 -19.62 -9.58 -9.64
C SER A 126 -18.66 -9.60 -8.45
N ASP A 127 -18.60 -10.71 -7.74
CA ASP A 127 -17.62 -10.93 -6.66
C ASP A 127 -16.20 -11.08 -7.19
N PHE A 128 -15.23 -10.74 -6.35
CA PHE A 128 -13.81 -11.00 -6.64
C PHE A 128 -13.55 -12.51 -6.69
N ARG A 129 -12.80 -12.96 -7.71
CA ARG A 129 -12.36 -14.35 -7.82
C ARG A 129 -10.85 -14.43 -7.64
N PRO A 130 -10.34 -15.06 -6.57
CA PRO A 130 -8.90 -15.30 -6.44
C PRO A 130 -8.37 -16.17 -7.58
N TRP A 131 -7.16 -15.88 -8.02
CA TRP A 131 -6.40 -16.79 -8.89
C TRP A 131 -5.64 -17.83 -8.07
N ASN A 132 -5.20 -18.89 -8.76
CA ASN A 132 -4.40 -19.95 -8.15
C ASN A 132 -3.13 -19.38 -7.50
N ASP A 133 -2.75 -19.93 -6.34
CA ASP A 133 -1.56 -19.55 -5.58
C ASP A 133 -1.52 -18.11 -5.05
N LEU A 134 -2.63 -17.35 -5.11
CA LEU A 134 -2.68 -15.99 -4.55
C LEU A 134 -2.24 -15.97 -3.08
N GLN A 135 -2.71 -16.90 -2.25
CA GLN A 135 -2.31 -17.00 -0.85
C GLN A 135 -0.82 -17.33 -0.69
N LYS A 136 -0.28 -18.30 -1.45
CA LYS A 136 1.14 -18.66 -1.40
C LYS A 136 2.04 -17.51 -1.83
N ASN A 137 1.61 -16.74 -2.83
CA ASN A 137 2.31 -15.55 -3.29
C ASN A 137 2.30 -14.46 -2.21
N TYR A 138 1.16 -14.25 -1.55
CA TYR A 138 1.05 -13.34 -0.42
C TYR A 138 2.01 -13.74 0.70
N ASP A 139 1.98 -15.00 1.16
CA ASP A 139 2.84 -15.49 2.24
C ASP A 139 4.34 -15.31 1.90
N SER A 140 4.70 -15.60 0.65
CA SER A 140 6.08 -15.44 0.16
C SER A 140 6.51 -13.96 0.15
N LEU A 141 5.65 -13.08 -0.35
CA LEU A 141 5.93 -11.64 -0.43
C LEU A 141 5.96 -10.99 0.96
N VAL A 142 5.10 -11.42 1.89
CA VAL A 142 5.12 -10.98 3.29
C VAL A 142 6.43 -11.37 3.95
N THR A 143 6.88 -12.62 3.76
CA THR A 143 8.18 -13.08 4.28
C THR A 143 9.34 -12.23 3.76
N ILE A 144 9.34 -11.91 2.45
CA ILE A 144 10.33 -11.02 1.86
C ILE A 144 10.25 -9.61 2.48
N LEU A 145 9.05 -9.08 2.63
CA LEU A 145 8.85 -7.73 3.18
C LEU A 145 9.29 -7.63 4.64
N GLN A 146 9.01 -8.64 5.46
CA GLN A 146 9.51 -8.76 6.82
C GLN A 146 11.04 -8.77 6.85
N HIS A 147 11.68 -9.57 5.99
CA HIS A 147 13.14 -9.58 5.88
C HIS A 147 13.72 -8.22 5.46
N ILE A 148 13.02 -7.47 4.60
CA ILE A 148 13.42 -6.11 4.23
C ILE A 148 13.39 -5.20 5.46
N PHE A 149 12.37 -5.27 6.31
CA PHE A 149 12.20 -4.36 7.43
C PHE A 149 13.03 -4.70 8.67
N GLY A 150 13.53 -5.94 8.78
CA GLY A 150 14.37 -6.40 9.88
C GLY A 150 13.56 -7.06 10.96
#